data_AF-A0A0K9PPU9-F1
#
_entry.id   AF-A0A0K9PPU9-F1
#
_cell.length_a   1.000
_cell.length_b   1.000
_cell.length_c   1.000
_cell.angle_alpha   90.00
_cell.angle_beta   90.00
_cell.angle_gamma   90.00
#
_symmetry.space_group_name_H-M   'P 1'
#
loop_
_entity.id
_entity.type
_entity.pdbx_description
1 polymer ?
#
loop_
_entity_poly.entity_id
_entity_poly.type
_entity_poly.pdbx_seq_one_letter_code
_entity_poly.pdbx_strand_id
1 'polypeptide(L)'
;MGDQVINTEDIEFLHSQVEILPEILIEMKDTQGSDDNAKREIDVLCQRIKTIATLLSFLKLKAKSMAIPHLAHSSCGIKHQDGVGLIDRNGSPLCDWSKEVDFSPFESLNEEALLVTSCRLGKSDGFDGAYISEVFKSVQLITDVMESLVKRVIMAESEISSEKEKLNLSQEEIKKKSSQISSMSTKVEDMEKFALNTNCVLNEMRQKFEDMVEETSRQRQRHAENEQELSRVKQDFESLKSYVSNLTSVRETLLSSEKQFQTMEKLFERLVTKTTLLEVEKEKKETEIEKLFAENVRLTTMLDKKEAQLLAMNEQCKFMALSKPSL
;
A
#
# COMPACT_ATOMS: atom_id res chain seq x y z
N MET A 1 8.64 49.79 25.68
CA MET A 1 8.24 51.18 25.38
C MET A 1 7.99 51.85 26.71
N GLY A 2 8.55 53.04 26.91
CA GLY A 2 8.70 53.66 28.23
C GLY A 2 7.36 53.92 28.90
N ASP A 3 7.15 53.30 30.06
CA ASP A 3 6.19 53.74 31.05
C ASP A 3 6.68 55.09 31.57
N GLN A 4 6.18 56.16 30.96
CA GLN A 4 6.20 57.47 31.60
C GLN A 4 5.10 57.41 32.66
N VAL A 5 5.43 56.79 33.80
CA VAL A 5 4.67 56.84 35.03
C VAL A 5 4.58 58.33 35.37
N ILE A 6 3.45 58.94 35.06
CA ILE A 6 3.12 60.27 35.56
C ILE A 6 3.15 60.11 37.08
N ASN A 7 4.11 60.79 37.70
CA ASN A 7 4.44 60.64 39.11
C ASN A 7 3.18 60.95 39.92
N THR A 8 2.58 59.93 40.55
CA THR A 8 1.34 60.05 41.31
C THR A 8 1.45 61.11 42.40
N GLU A 9 2.67 61.32 42.92
CA GLU A 9 3.03 62.34 43.91
C GLU A 9 2.85 63.77 43.36
N ASP A 10 3.12 64.03 42.08
CA ASP A 10 2.96 65.36 41.48
C ASP A 10 1.49 65.74 41.28
N ILE A 11 0.63 64.75 41.00
CA ILE A 11 -0.82 64.94 40.88
C ILE A 11 -1.45 65.15 42.26
N GLU A 12 -1.01 64.41 43.29
CA GLU A 12 -1.45 64.59 44.68
C GLU A 12 -1.00 65.94 45.25
N PHE A 13 0.20 66.40 44.92
CA PHE A 13 0.71 67.72 45.29
C PHE A 13 -0.09 68.86 44.66
N LEU A 14 -0.42 68.76 43.37
CA LEU A 14 -1.30 69.72 42.68
C LEU A 14 -2.74 69.66 43.21
N HIS A 15 -3.23 68.48 43.58
CA HIS A 15 -4.56 68.29 44.17
C HIS A 15 -4.67 68.98 45.55
N SER A 16 -3.67 68.80 46.41
CA SER A 16 -3.59 69.48 47.71
C SER A 16 -3.54 71.01 47.55
N GLN A 17 -2.76 71.53 46.61
CA GLN A 17 -2.68 72.97 46.34
C GLN A 17 -4.02 73.56 45.87
N VAL A 18 -4.74 72.89 44.97
CA VAL A 18 -6.03 73.38 44.47
C VAL A 18 -7.12 73.40 45.55
N GLU A 19 -7.04 72.49 46.52
CA GLU A 19 -7.99 72.36 47.63
C GLU A 19 -7.77 73.43 48.73
N ILE A 20 -6.54 73.95 48.86
CA ILE A 20 -6.15 75.00 49.82
C ILE A 20 -6.36 76.42 49.25
N LEU A 21 -6.43 76.59 47.91
CA LEU A 21 -6.67 77.88 47.24
C LEU A 21 -7.88 78.68 47.77
N PRO A 22 -9.03 78.06 48.12
CA PRO A 22 -10.17 78.79 48.69
C PRO A 22 -9.92 79.34 50.10
N GLU A 23 -9.09 78.66 50.91
CA GLU A 23 -8.72 79.08 52.27
C GLU A 23 -7.73 80.26 52.24
N ILE A 24 -6.70 80.19 51.39
CA ILE A 24 -5.73 81.29 51.17
C ILE A 24 -6.45 82.57 50.69
N LEU A 25 -7.53 82.41 49.93
CA LEU A 25 -8.38 83.49 49.42
C LEU A 25 -9.06 84.31 50.52
N ILE A 26 -9.45 83.65 51.62
CA ILE A 26 -10.14 84.26 52.74
C ILE A 26 -9.14 85.06 53.57
N GLU A 27 -7.93 84.53 53.80
CA GLU A 27 -6.85 85.24 54.51
C GLU A 27 -6.34 86.49 53.79
N MET A 28 -6.24 86.46 52.45
CA MET A 28 -5.79 87.62 51.65
C MET A 28 -6.81 88.77 51.60
N LYS A 29 -8.10 88.48 51.81
CA LYS A 29 -9.17 89.49 51.81
C LYS A 29 -9.21 90.31 53.11
N ASP A 30 -8.68 89.75 54.20
CA ASP A 30 -8.74 90.33 55.54
C ASP A 30 -7.50 91.18 55.92
N THR A 31 -6.45 91.22 55.09
CA THR A 31 -5.11 91.70 55.50
C THR A 31 -4.62 93.04 54.93
N GLN A 32 -5.35 93.81 54.08
CA GLN A 32 -4.78 95.02 53.46
C GLN A 32 -5.62 96.31 53.53
N GLY A 33 -4.96 97.38 54.00
CA GLY A 33 -5.51 98.73 54.17
C GLY A 33 -5.28 99.67 52.98
N SER A 34 -6.32 100.46 52.69
CA SER A 34 -6.33 101.81 52.10
C SER A 34 -5.81 102.07 50.67
N ASP A 35 -5.92 101.12 49.74
CA ASP A 35 -5.93 101.42 48.29
C ASP A 35 -7.14 100.77 47.59
N ASP A 36 -8.09 101.60 47.14
CA ASP A 36 -9.35 101.16 46.52
C ASP A 36 -9.12 100.41 45.19
N ASN A 37 -7.99 100.63 44.53
CA ASN A 37 -7.65 99.91 43.30
C ASN A 37 -7.18 98.48 43.58
N ALA A 38 -6.28 98.29 44.54
CA ALA A 38 -5.79 96.99 44.97
C ALA A 38 -6.93 96.07 45.47
N LYS A 39 -7.90 96.63 46.20
CA LYS A 39 -9.05 95.87 46.70
C LYS A 39 -9.94 95.31 45.59
N ARG A 40 -10.16 96.06 44.50
CA ARG A 40 -10.94 95.59 43.33
C ARG A 40 -10.21 94.51 42.55
N GLU A 41 -8.90 94.64 42.38
CA GLU A 41 -8.07 93.62 41.71
C GLU A 41 -8.05 92.30 42.50
N ILE A 42 -7.98 92.37 43.84
CA ILE A 42 -8.08 91.19 44.72
C ILE A 42 -9.47 90.53 44.63
N ASP A 43 -10.56 91.31 44.59
CA ASP A 43 -11.91 90.76 44.44
C ASP A 43 -12.12 90.09 43.06
N VAL A 44 -11.57 90.65 41.97
CA VAL A 44 -11.59 90.02 40.64
C VAL A 44 -10.78 88.72 40.65
N LEU A 45 -9.57 88.73 41.21
CA LEU A 45 -8.75 87.54 41.34
C LEU A 45 -9.43 86.45 42.20
N CYS A 46 -10.08 86.85 43.29
CA CYS A 46 -10.89 85.99 44.15
C CYS A 46 -12.01 85.29 43.36
N GLN A 47 -12.70 86.03 42.49
CA GLN A 47 -13.76 85.48 41.66
C GLN A 47 -13.23 84.53 40.56
N ARG A 48 -12.08 84.85 39.97
CA ARG A 48 -11.38 83.96 39.02
C ARG A 48 -10.99 82.64 39.66
N ILE A 49 -10.36 82.67 40.84
CA ILE A 49 -9.93 81.47 41.56
C ILE A 49 -11.14 80.59 41.91
N LYS A 50 -12.24 81.17 42.40
CA LYS A 50 -13.48 80.42 42.67
C LYS A 50 -14.05 79.74 41.42
N THR A 51 -14.02 80.44 40.29
CA THR A 51 -14.51 79.92 39.01
C THR A 51 -13.62 78.77 38.53
N ILE A 52 -12.29 78.94 38.57
CA ILE A 52 -11.32 77.90 38.20
C ILE A 52 -11.46 76.68 39.11
N ALA A 53 -11.58 76.86 40.42
CA ALA A 53 -11.74 75.75 41.37
C ALA A 53 -13.01 74.92 41.08
N THR A 54 -14.11 75.58 40.71
CA THR A 54 -15.36 74.92 40.31
C THR A 54 -15.18 74.14 39.01
N LEU A 55 -14.54 74.73 38.00
CA LEU A 55 -14.28 74.09 36.70
C LEU A 55 -13.29 72.92 36.81
N LEU A 56 -12.26 73.03 37.66
CA LEU A 56 -11.33 71.94 37.97
C LEU A 56 -12.05 70.79 38.69
N SER A 57 -12.95 71.11 39.63
CA SER A 57 -13.79 70.11 40.30
C SER A 57 -14.70 69.39 39.31
N PHE A 58 -15.28 70.11 38.34
CA PHE A 58 -16.05 69.53 37.24
C PHE A 58 -15.20 68.57 36.39
N LEU A 59 -14.02 69.01 35.93
CA LEU A 59 -13.10 68.15 35.16
C LEU A 59 -12.71 66.90 35.94
N LYS A 60 -12.42 67.04 37.24
CA LYS A 60 -12.09 65.92 38.13
C LYS A 60 -13.23 64.92 38.24
N LEU A 61 -14.47 65.38 38.43
CA LEU A 61 -15.64 64.51 38.46
C LEU A 61 -15.86 63.83 37.11
N LYS A 62 -15.69 64.56 36.00
CA LYS A 62 -15.82 64.02 34.65
C LYS A 62 -14.77 62.95 34.36
N ALA A 63 -13.51 63.17 34.75
CA ALA A 63 -12.42 62.19 34.65
C ALA A 63 -12.74 60.91 35.42
N LYS A 64 -13.19 61.03 36.68
CA LYS A 64 -13.55 59.88 37.51
C LYS A 64 -14.70 59.06 36.90
N SER A 65 -15.71 59.74 36.37
CA SER A 65 -16.82 59.07 35.67
C SER A 65 -16.38 58.35 34.39
N MET A 66 -15.38 58.89 33.69
CA MET A 66 -14.83 58.31 32.46
C MET A 66 -13.83 57.16 32.70
N ALA A 67 -13.19 57.12 33.88
CA ALA A 67 -12.28 56.04 34.25
C ALA A 67 -12.99 54.71 34.58
N ILE A 68 -14.30 54.77 34.87
CA ILE A 68 -15.10 53.60 35.23
C ILE A 68 -15.90 53.16 33.99
N PRO A 69 -15.63 51.99 33.38
CA PRO A 69 -16.17 51.63 32.06
C PRO A 69 -17.69 51.75 31.91
N HIS A 70 -18.46 51.30 32.90
CA HIS A 70 -19.92 51.38 32.86
C HIS A 70 -20.47 52.81 33.00
N LEU A 71 -19.77 53.67 33.75
CA LEU A 71 -20.10 55.10 33.86
C LEU A 71 -19.57 55.89 32.65
N ALA A 72 -18.47 55.45 32.03
CA ALA A 72 -17.90 56.04 30.84
C ALA A 72 -18.87 55.93 29.67
N HIS A 73 -19.54 54.78 29.53
CA HIS A 73 -20.63 54.61 28.55
C HIS A 73 -21.74 55.64 28.78
N SER A 74 -22.20 55.78 30.02
CA SER A 74 -23.27 56.73 30.35
C SER A 74 -22.85 58.20 30.16
N SER A 75 -21.62 58.55 30.55
CA SER A 75 -21.06 59.91 30.51
C SER A 75 -20.76 60.39 29.09
N CYS A 76 -20.27 59.49 28.23
CA CYS A 76 -20.02 59.76 26.81
C CYS A 76 -21.28 59.53 25.94
N GLY A 77 -22.43 59.22 26.56
CA GLY A 77 -23.69 58.96 25.85
C GLY A 77 -23.70 57.70 24.98
N ILE A 78 -22.79 56.77 25.24
CA ILE A 78 -22.62 55.51 24.51
C ILE A 78 -23.69 54.52 25.00
N LYS A 79 -24.44 53.94 24.06
CA LYS A 79 -25.50 52.96 24.33
C LYS A 79 -25.33 51.73 23.46
N HIS A 80 -25.90 50.61 23.89
CA HIS A 80 -25.98 49.41 23.06
C HIS A 80 -27.31 49.39 22.32
N GLN A 81 -27.27 49.15 21.01
CA GLN A 81 -28.43 48.96 20.15
C GLN A 81 -28.38 47.56 19.53
N ASP A 82 -29.45 46.78 19.72
CA ASP A 82 -29.55 45.43 19.19
C ASP A 82 -29.33 45.41 17.67
N GLY A 83 -28.41 44.56 17.21
CA GLY A 83 -28.04 44.37 15.80
C GLY A 83 -27.01 45.37 15.25
N VAL A 84 -26.80 46.52 15.90
CA VAL A 84 -25.84 47.57 15.45
C VAL A 84 -24.63 47.68 16.38
N GLY A 85 -24.78 47.30 17.66
CA GLY A 85 -23.71 47.34 18.65
C GLY A 85 -23.66 48.65 19.43
N LEU A 86 -22.47 49.12 19.77
CA LEU A 86 -22.28 50.37 20.51
C LEU A 86 -22.53 51.59 19.60
N ILE A 87 -23.36 52.53 20.05
CA ILE A 87 -23.70 53.79 19.37
C ILE A 87 -23.38 54.99 20.26
N ASP A 88 -22.95 56.10 19.66
CA ASP A 88 -22.67 57.36 20.35
C ASP A 88 -23.95 58.15 20.71
N ARG A 89 -23.80 59.23 21.49
CA ARG A 89 -24.85 60.20 21.81
C ARG A 89 -25.59 60.75 20.58
N ASN A 90 -24.89 60.85 19.44
CA ASN A 90 -25.43 61.32 18.17
C ASN A 90 -26.07 60.20 17.33
N GLY A 91 -26.08 58.97 17.83
CA GLY A 91 -26.58 57.78 17.13
C GLY A 91 -25.56 57.14 16.17
N SER A 92 -24.32 57.64 16.11
CA SER A 92 -23.28 57.11 15.23
C SER A 92 -22.76 55.75 15.73
N PRO A 93 -22.79 54.69 14.90
CA PRO A 93 -22.23 53.37 15.23
C PRO A 93 -20.73 53.41 15.53
N LEU A 94 -20.25 52.49 16.35
CA LEU A 94 -18.82 52.30 16.68
C LEU A 94 -17.93 52.21 15.42
N CYS A 95 -18.44 51.61 14.33
CA CYS A 95 -17.72 51.46 13.06
C CYS A 95 -17.41 52.79 12.35
N ASP A 96 -18.21 53.82 12.63
CA ASP A 96 -18.12 55.14 12.01
C ASP A 96 -17.32 56.12 12.88
N TRP A 97 -16.80 55.67 14.02
CA TRP A 97 -15.97 56.51 14.89
C TRP A 97 -14.60 56.72 14.25
N SER A 98 -14.22 57.98 14.07
CA SER A 98 -12.95 58.34 13.47
C SER A 98 -11.78 57.76 14.28
N LYS A 99 -10.84 57.11 13.58
CA LYS A 99 -9.55 56.68 14.14
C LYS A 99 -8.55 57.84 14.25
N GLU A 100 -8.83 58.97 13.58
CA GLU A 100 -8.00 60.16 13.53
C GLU A 100 -8.60 61.30 14.35
N VAL A 101 -7.75 62.06 15.04
CA VAL A 101 -8.17 63.20 15.85
C VAL A 101 -8.32 64.41 14.94
N ASP A 102 -9.55 64.66 14.49
CA ASP A 102 -9.83 65.89 13.79
C ASP A 102 -10.18 66.96 14.83
N PHE A 103 -9.17 67.74 15.22
CA PHE A 103 -9.34 68.96 16.02
C PHE A 103 -9.92 70.12 15.19
N SER A 104 -10.29 69.87 13.92
CA SER A 104 -10.91 70.81 13.00
C SER A 104 -12.13 71.60 13.52
N PRO A 105 -12.94 71.15 14.50
CA PRO A 105 -14.01 72.01 15.05
C PRO A 105 -13.49 73.27 15.75
N PHE A 106 -12.20 73.34 16.09
CA PHE A 106 -11.63 74.43 16.88
C PHE A 106 -11.13 75.64 16.08
N GLU A 107 -11.03 75.54 14.75
CA GLU A 107 -10.76 76.71 13.89
C GLU A 107 -12.05 77.44 13.45
N SER A 108 -13.24 76.91 13.75
CA SER A 108 -14.51 77.48 13.25
C SER A 108 -15.63 77.64 14.27
N LEU A 109 -15.32 77.62 15.58
CA LEU A 109 -16.32 77.98 16.59
C LEU A 109 -16.58 79.50 16.54
N ASN A 110 -17.44 79.87 15.59
CA ASN A 110 -17.98 81.20 15.36
C ASN A 110 -18.33 81.87 16.71
N GLU A 111 -17.84 83.08 16.93
CA GLU A 111 -17.96 83.90 18.13
C GLU A 111 -19.42 84.23 18.55
N GLU A 112 -20.42 83.64 17.90
CA GLU A 112 -21.78 84.18 17.85
C GLU A 112 -22.85 83.34 18.57
N ALA A 113 -22.59 82.06 18.89
CA ALA A 113 -23.63 81.18 19.45
C ALA A 113 -23.66 81.04 20.99
N LEU A 114 -22.64 81.52 21.70
CA LEU A 114 -22.53 81.39 23.17
C LEU A 114 -22.69 82.72 23.94
N LEU A 115 -22.97 83.81 23.22
CA LEU A 115 -23.22 85.14 23.82
C LEU A 115 -24.64 85.31 24.39
N VAL A 116 -25.51 84.29 24.31
CA VAL A 116 -26.96 84.50 24.55
C VAL A 116 -27.42 84.20 25.98
N THR A 117 -26.62 83.60 26.87
CA THR A 117 -27.19 83.08 28.15
C THR A 117 -26.49 83.43 29.47
N SER A 118 -25.62 84.43 29.54
CA SER A 118 -25.15 85.01 30.82
C SER A 118 -24.38 86.30 30.51
N CYS A 119 -24.59 87.50 31.05
CA CYS A 119 -25.35 87.99 32.19
C CYS A 119 -25.59 89.49 31.96
N ARG A 120 -26.84 89.95 32.08
CA ARG A 120 -27.11 91.38 32.36
C ARG A 120 -26.75 91.62 33.82
N LEU A 121 -25.51 92.03 34.10
CA LEU A 121 -25.22 92.71 35.37
C LEU A 121 -23.92 93.52 35.31
N GLY A 122 -24.05 94.83 35.49
CA GLY A 122 -23.09 95.74 36.12
C GLY A 122 -21.70 95.87 35.48
N LYS A 123 -21.40 97.07 34.95
CA LYS A 123 -20.04 97.50 34.58
C LYS A 123 -19.04 97.25 35.72
N SER A 124 -18.19 96.25 35.55
CA SER A 124 -16.86 96.15 36.15
C SER A 124 -15.93 95.53 35.10
N ASP A 125 -14.78 96.19 34.95
CA ASP A 125 -13.61 95.94 34.11
C ASP A 125 -13.64 94.81 33.04
N GLY A 126 -13.46 95.21 31.78
CA GLY A 126 -13.59 94.39 30.57
C GLY A 126 -12.57 93.25 30.39
N PHE A 127 -11.66 93.05 31.33
CA PHE A 127 -10.65 91.98 31.27
C PHE A 127 -11.09 90.66 31.92
N ASP A 128 -12.11 90.62 32.77
CA ASP A 128 -12.49 89.41 33.52
C ASP A 128 -13.36 88.41 32.73
N GLY A 129 -14.33 88.91 31.97
CA GLY A 129 -15.21 88.05 31.16
C GLY A 129 -14.48 87.33 30.03
N ALA A 130 -13.49 87.96 29.41
CA ALA A 130 -12.67 87.35 28.36
C ALA A 130 -11.80 86.21 28.90
N TYR A 131 -11.18 86.40 30.07
CA TYR A 131 -10.39 85.37 30.74
C TYR A 131 -11.24 84.16 31.13
N ILE A 132 -12.39 84.37 31.76
CA ILE A 132 -13.30 83.28 32.17
C ILE A 132 -13.83 82.52 30.94
N SER A 133 -14.12 83.22 29.83
CA SER A 133 -14.52 82.60 28.56
C SER A 133 -13.42 81.68 28.01
N GLU A 134 -12.17 82.12 28.03
CA GLU A 134 -11.04 81.32 27.52
C GLU A 134 -10.74 80.10 28.40
N VAL A 135 -10.86 80.24 29.73
CA VAL A 135 -10.76 79.10 30.66
C VAL A 135 -11.89 78.10 30.42
N PHE A 136 -13.12 78.58 30.16
CA PHE A 136 -14.26 77.71 29.85
C PHE A 136 -14.05 76.96 28.53
N LYS A 137 -13.55 77.62 27.48
CA LYS A 137 -13.15 76.97 26.22
C LYS A 137 -12.08 75.91 26.44
N SER A 138 -11.08 76.19 27.27
CA SER A 138 -10.02 75.24 27.61
C SER A 138 -10.57 74.01 28.33
N VAL A 139 -11.49 74.20 29.29
CA VAL A 139 -12.16 73.11 30.02
C VAL A 139 -13.05 72.28 29.09
N GLN A 140 -13.75 72.92 28.15
CA GLN A 140 -14.53 72.24 27.12
C GLN A 140 -13.62 71.40 26.20
N LEU A 141 -12.51 71.96 25.73
CA LEU A 141 -11.53 71.25 24.91
C LEU A 141 -10.94 70.04 25.65
N ILE A 142 -10.53 70.19 26.91
CA ILE A 142 -10.04 69.07 27.73
C ILE A 142 -11.13 67.99 27.85
N THR A 143 -12.37 68.42 28.09
CA THR A 143 -13.51 67.52 28.20
C THR A 143 -13.76 66.71 26.93
N ASP A 144 -13.70 67.36 25.77
CA ASP A 144 -13.92 66.73 24.46
C ASP A 144 -12.76 65.78 24.10
N VAL A 145 -11.52 66.16 24.45
CA VAL A 145 -10.34 65.29 24.33
C VAL A 145 -10.49 64.04 25.19
N MET A 146 -10.91 64.19 26.45
CA MET A 146 -11.13 63.06 27.34
C MET A 146 -12.22 62.11 26.81
N GLU A 147 -13.32 62.66 26.29
CA GLU A 147 -14.38 61.86 25.68
C GLU A 147 -13.90 61.11 24.43
N SER A 148 -13.14 61.77 23.55
CA SER A 148 -12.54 61.14 22.37
C SER A 148 -11.55 60.01 22.72
N LEU A 149 -10.73 60.21 23.74
CA LEU A 149 -9.82 59.18 24.25
C LEU A 149 -10.57 57.96 24.77
N VAL A 150 -11.60 58.17 25.59
CA VAL A 150 -12.44 57.09 26.15
C VAL A 150 -13.14 56.31 25.03
N LYS A 151 -13.69 57.02 24.03
CA LYS A 151 -14.33 56.38 22.86
C LYS A 151 -13.36 55.47 22.11
N ARG A 152 -12.11 55.90 21.88
CA ARG A 152 -11.08 55.07 21.24
C ARG A 152 -10.66 53.86 22.09
N VAL A 153 -10.56 54.02 23.41
CA VAL A 153 -10.26 52.89 24.31
C VAL A 153 -11.36 51.84 24.19
N ILE A 154 -12.63 52.25 24.23
CA ILE A 154 -13.78 51.35 24.08
C ILE A 154 -13.78 50.64 22.72
N MET A 155 -13.46 51.36 21.63
CA MET A 155 -13.30 50.75 20.30
C MET A 155 -12.21 49.67 20.31
N ALA A 156 -11.04 49.99 20.84
CA ALA A 156 -9.91 49.06 20.88
C ALA A 156 -10.25 47.82 21.73
N GLU A 157 -10.88 47.99 22.89
CA GLU A 157 -11.33 46.88 23.74
C GLU A 157 -12.35 45.99 23.03
N SER A 158 -13.32 46.60 22.34
CA SER A 158 -14.32 45.86 21.55
C SER A 158 -13.67 45.10 20.39
N GLU A 159 -12.74 45.72 19.67
CA GLU A 159 -12.00 45.09 18.57
C GLU A 159 -11.16 43.91 19.07
N ILE A 160 -10.42 44.09 20.17
CA ILE A 160 -9.64 43.03 20.84
C ILE A 160 -10.55 41.87 21.27
N SER A 161 -11.72 42.16 21.86
CA SER A 161 -12.69 41.14 22.25
C SER A 161 -13.19 40.34 21.04
N SER A 162 -13.53 41.03 19.95
CA SER A 162 -13.99 40.39 18.71
C SER A 162 -12.92 39.53 18.04
N GLU A 163 -11.66 39.99 18.02
CA GLU A 163 -10.54 39.23 17.45
C GLU A 163 -10.19 38.01 18.32
N LYS A 164 -10.32 38.13 19.64
CA LYS A 164 -10.16 36.99 20.56
C LYS A 164 -11.22 35.92 20.31
N GLU A 165 -12.47 36.31 20.02
CA GLU A 165 -13.53 35.37 19.65
C GLU A 165 -13.23 34.67 18.32
N LYS A 166 -12.82 35.41 17.28
CA LYS A 166 -12.40 34.83 15.99
C LYS A 166 -11.25 33.84 16.15
N LEU A 167 -10.27 34.17 16.99
CA LEU A 167 -9.14 33.29 17.29
C LEU A 167 -9.61 31.99 17.95
N ASN A 168 -10.51 32.06 18.92
CA ASN A 168 -11.07 30.87 19.57
C ASN A 168 -11.80 29.95 18.57
N LEU A 169 -12.63 30.52 17.69
CA LEU A 169 -13.32 29.78 16.63
C LEU A 169 -12.31 29.10 15.67
N SER A 170 -11.26 29.83 15.27
CA SER A 170 -10.21 29.30 14.41
C SER A 170 -9.45 28.13 15.08
N GLN A 171 -9.18 28.23 16.38
CA GLN A 171 -8.50 27.21 17.15
C GLN A 171 -9.34 25.94 17.28
N GLU A 172 -10.65 26.08 17.48
CA GLU A 172 -11.58 24.95 17.50
C GLU A 172 -11.63 24.25 16.14
N GLU A 173 -11.66 25.00 15.04
CA GLU A 173 -11.61 24.44 13.69
C GLU A 173 -10.29 23.68 13.43
N ILE A 174 -9.15 24.24 13.87
CA ILE A 174 -7.84 23.57 13.78
C ILE A 174 -7.85 22.26 14.57
N LYS A 175 -8.39 22.25 15.79
CA LYS A 175 -8.51 21.02 16.60
C LYS A 175 -9.35 19.96 15.88
N LYS A 176 -10.50 20.36 15.31
CA LYS A 176 -11.36 19.46 14.53
C LYS A 176 -10.64 18.88 13.31
N LYS A 177 -9.96 19.72 12.52
CA LYS A 177 -9.17 19.28 11.36
C LYS A 177 -8.02 18.37 11.77
N SER A 178 -7.34 18.66 12.87
CA SER A 178 -6.27 17.82 13.43
C SER A 178 -6.79 16.42 13.80
N SER A 179 -7.92 16.32 14.50
CA SER A 179 -8.57 15.04 14.80
C SER A 179 -8.97 14.27 13.54
N GLN A 180 -9.46 14.97 12.51
CA GLN A 180 -9.81 14.35 11.23
C GLN A 180 -8.56 13.80 10.51
N ILE A 181 -7.47 14.56 10.47
CA ILE A 181 -6.19 14.12 9.89
C ILE A 181 -5.67 12.89 10.64
N SER A 182 -5.69 12.90 11.97
CA SER A 182 -5.29 11.75 12.78
C SER A 182 -6.13 10.50 12.45
N SER A 183 -7.45 10.63 12.33
CA SER A 183 -8.32 9.53 11.92
C SER A 183 -8.01 9.02 10.50
N MET A 184 -7.75 9.92 9.56
CA MET A 184 -7.37 9.54 8.19
C MET A 184 -6.00 8.85 8.15
N SER A 185 -5.03 9.29 8.97
CA SER A 185 -3.71 8.67 9.09
C SER A 185 -3.83 7.20 9.49
N THR A 186 -4.61 6.91 10.55
CA THR A 186 -4.83 5.52 10.99
C THR A 186 -5.49 4.67 9.90
N LYS A 187 -6.46 5.22 9.15
CA LYS A 187 -7.08 4.49 8.04
C LYS A 187 -6.08 4.16 6.92
N VAL A 188 -5.14 5.07 6.63
CA VAL A 188 -4.09 4.83 5.63
C VAL A 188 -3.13 3.74 6.11
N GLU A 189 -2.74 3.74 7.38
CA GLU A 189 -1.92 2.68 7.98
C GLU A 189 -2.61 1.31 7.92
N ASP A 190 -3.91 1.25 8.20
CA ASP A 190 -4.71 0.03 8.06
C ASP A 190 -4.78 -0.46 6.60
N MET A 191 -4.92 0.46 5.64
CA MET A 191 -4.90 0.15 4.21
C MET A 191 -3.53 -0.38 3.76
N GLU A 192 -2.44 0.19 4.25
CA GLU A 192 -1.08 -0.30 3.98
C GLU A 192 -0.91 -1.72 4.50
N LYS A 193 -1.31 -1.99 5.75
CA LYS A 193 -1.27 -3.34 6.32
C LYS A 193 -2.11 -4.34 5.53
N PHE A 194 -3.30 -3.92 5.08
CA PHE A 194 -4.15 -4.75 4.24
C PHE A 194 -3.50 -5.07 2.87
N ALA A 195 -2.86 -4.07 2.25
CA ALA A 195 -2.14 -4.25 0.98
C ALA A 195 -0.94 -5.19 1.14
N LEU A 196 -0.16 -5.05 2.23
CA LEU A 196 0.96 -5.94 2.54
C LEU A 196 0.50 -7.39 2.72
N ASN A 197 -0.58 -7.61 3.48
CA ASN A 197 -1.15 -8.94 3.67
C ASN A 197 -1.63 -9.56 2.35
N THR A 198 -2.33 -8.77 1.52
CA THR A 198 -2.80 -9.23 0.21
C THR A 198 -1.63 -9.60 -0.70
N ASN A 199 -0.58 -8.78 -0.74
CA ASN A 199 0.63 -9.08 -1.51
C ASN A 199 1.35 -10.34 -1.03
N CYS A 200 1.39 -10.59 0.28
CA CYS A 200 1.95 -11.82 0.85
C CYS A 200 1.23 -13.06 0.29
N VAL A 201 -0.10 -13.08 0.38
CA VAL A 201 -0.93 -14.19 -0.14
C VAL A 201 -0.75 -14.36 -1.65
N LEU A 202 -0.71 -13.27 -2.42
CA LEU A 202 -0.48 -13.32 -3.87
C LEU A 202 0.90 -13.90 -4.20
N ASN A 203 1.94 -13.58 -3.42
CA ASN A 203 3.27 -14.16 -3.59
C ASN A 203 3.29 -15.66 -3.30
N GLU A 204 2.60 -16.12 -2.24
CA GLU A 204 2.47 -17.55 -1.95
C GLU A 204 1.72 -18.30 -3.06
N MET A 205 0.64 -17.71 -3.58
CA MET A 205 -0.11 -18.27 -4.71
C MET A 205 0.75 -18.35 -5.98
N ARG A 206 1.54 -17.32 -6.26
CA ARG A 206 2.49 -17.30 -7.38
C ARG A 206 3.50 -18.45 -7.25
N GLN A 207 4.10 -18.63 -6.07
CA GLN A 207 5.07 -19.71 -5.85
C GLN A 207 4.43 -21.09 -6.08
N LYS A 208 3.24 -21.33 -5.50
CA LYS A 208 2.50 -22.59 -5.70
C LYS A 208 2.19 -22.86 -7.17
N PHE A 209 1.90 -21.82 -7.95
CA PHE A 209 1.67 -21.95 -9.39
C PHE A 209 2.95 -22.31 -10.14
N GLU A 210 4.07 -21.67 -9.79
CA GLU A 210 5.39 -21.98 -10.35
C GLU A 210 5.78 -23.45 -10.08
N ASP A 211 5.65 -23.90 -8.83
CA ASP A 211 5.90 -25.29 -8.44
C ASP A 211 5.01 -26.28 -9.23
N MET A 212 3.73 -25.93 -9.45
CA MET A 212 2.79 -26.75 -10.23
C MET A 212 3.17 -26.82 -11.71
N VAL A 213 3.65 -25.71 -12.28
CA VAL A 213 4.13 -25.66 -13.67
C VAL A 213 5.37 -26.53 -13.82
N GLU A 214 6.32 -26.46 -12.88
CA GLU A 214 7.50 -27.32 -12.86
C GLU A 214 7.14 -28.80 -12.73
N GLU A 215 6.24 -29.17 -11.81
CA GLU A 215 5.77 -30.55 -11.67
C GLU A 215 5.05 -31.05 -12.93
N THR A 216 4.25 -30.19 -13.57
CA THR A 216 3.59 -30.51 -14.84
C THR A 216 4.60 -30.73 -15.96
N SER A 217 5.70 -29.95 -15.98
CA SER A 217 6.81 -30.15 -16.92
C SER A 217 7.51 -31.50 -16.68
N ARG A 218 7.80 -31.82 -15.41
CA ARG A 218 8.40 -33.11 -15.02
C ARG A 218 7.50 -34.30 -15.34
N GLN A 219 6.18 -34.16 -15.20
CA GLN A 219 5.21 -35.19 -15.60
C GLN A 219 5.21 -35.41 -17.11
N ARG A 220 5.23 -34.34 -17.91
CA ARG A 220 5.35 -34.43 -19.37
C ARG A 220 6.62 -35.15 -19.81
N GLN A 221 7.76 -34.84 -19.18
CA GLN A 221 9.03 -35.51 -19.46
C GLN A 221 8.95 -37.02 -19.17
N ARG A 222 8.46 -37.40 -17.98
CA ARG A 222 8.27 -38.81 -17.62
C ARG A 222 7.31 -39.54 -18.55
N HIS A 223 6.25 -38.87 -19.00
CA HIS A 223 5.33 -39.45 -19.98
C HIS A 223 6.04 -39.75 -21.31
N ALA A 224 6.86 -38.82 -21.81
CA ALA A 224 7.63 -39.02 -23.04
C ALA A 224 8.64 -40.18 -22.91
N GLU A 225 9.32 -40.29 -21.77
CA GLU A 225 10.24 -41.41 -21.47
C GLU A 225 9.51 -42.75 -21.45
N ASN A 226 8.35 -42.81 -20.79
CA ASN A 226 7.53 -44.02 -20.75
C ASN A 226 7.00 -44.42 -22.13
N GLU A 227 6.63 -43.45 -22.98
CA GLU A 227 6.19 -43.70 -24.35
C GLU A 227 7.33 -44.28 -25.21
N GLN A 228 8.55 -43.78 -25.02
CA GLN A 228 9.75 -44.31 -25.68
C GLN A 228 10.03 -45.75 -25.24
N GLU A 229 10.01 -46.03 -23.93
CA GLU A 229 10.24 -47.38 -23.42
C GLU A 229 9.14 -48.36 -23.87
N LEU A 230 7.88 -47.91 -23.88
CA LEU A 230 6.78 -48.72 -24.41
C LEU A 230 6.97 -49.04 -25.89
N SER A 231 7.46 -48.09 -26.68
CA SER A 231 7.76 -48.31 -28.11
C SER A 231 8.89 -49.31 -28.31
N ARG A 232 9.95 -49.21 -27.49
CA ARG A 232 11.05 -50.19 -27.48
C ARG A 232 10.58 -51.59 -27.14
N VAL A 233 9.81 -51.75 -26.05
CA VAL A 233 9.26 -53.04 -25.63
C VAL A 233 8.38 -53.64 -26.72
N LYS A 234 7.53 -52.84 -27.38
CA LYS A 234 6.73 -53.31 -28.52
C LYS A 234 7.59 -53.86 -29.66
N GLN A 235 8.69 -53.19 -29.99
CA GLN A 235 9.62 -53.64 -31.02
C GLN A 235 10.31 -54.97 -30.63
N ASP A 236 10.69 -55.11 -29.36
CA ASP A 236 11.28 -56.34 -28.84
C ASP A 236 10.29 -57.50 -28.89
N PHE A 237 9.01 -57.25 -28.56
CA PHE A 237 7.96 -58.25 -28.68
C PHE A 237 7.70 -58.69 -30.13
N GLU A 238 7.70 -57.77 -31.09
CA GLU A 238 7.53 -58.13 -32.50
C GLU A 238 8.74 -58.94 -33.02
N SER A 239 9.95 -58.59 -32.57
CA SER A 239 11.17 -59.34 -32.87
C SER A 239 11.12 -60.76 -32.29
N LEU A 240 10.68 -60.89 -31.04
CA LEU A 240 10.50 -62.19 -30.38
C LEU A 240 9.44 -63.04 -31.09
N LYS A 241 8.32 -62.44 -31.50
CA LYS A 241 7.26 -63.10 -32.26
C LYS A 241 7.78 -63.64 -33.59
N SER A 242 8.59 -62.86 -34.32
CA SER A 242 9.26 -63.33 -35.54
C SER A 242 10.20 -64.51 -35.25
N TYR A 243 11.00 -64.43 -34.18
CA TYR A 243 11.88 -65.53 -33.78
C TYR A 243 11.12 -66.83 -33.46
N VAL A 244 10.01 -66.75 -32.70
CA VAL A 244 9.16 -67.91 -32.41
C VAL A 244 8.51 -68.48 -33.68
N SER A 245 8.10 -67.63 -34.62
CA SER A 245 7.58 -68.08 -35.91
C SER A 245 8.64 -68.87 -36.69
N ASN A 246 9.88 -68.39 -36.72
CA ASN A 246 11.00 -69.08 -37.38
C ASN A 246 11.31 -70.42 -36.70
N LEU A 247 11.36 -70.45 -35.36
CA LEU A 247 11.56 -71.68 -34.61
C LEU A 247 10.44 -72.71 -34.87
N THR A 248 9.19 -72.26 -34.99
CA THR A 248 8.07 -73.12 -35.35
C THR A 248 8.29 -73.76 -36.73
N SER A 249 8.70 -72.98 -37.72
CA SER A 249 9.00 -73.48 -39.08
C SER A 249 10.17 -74.48 -39.10
N VAL A 250 11.24 -74.20 -38.33
CA VAL A 250 12.35 -75.16 -38.16
C VAL A 250 11.87 -76.46 -37.52
N ARG A 251 11.06 -76.39 -36.47
CA ARG A 251 10.47 -77.56 -35.82
C ARG A 251 9.62 -78.37 -36.79
N GLU A 252 8.79 -77.73 -37.61
CA GLU A 252 7.97 -78.41 -38.62
C GLU A 252 8.82 -79.13 -39.67
N THR A 253 9.90 -78.48 -40.11
CA THR A 253 10.86 -79.07 -41.06
C THR A 253 11.54 -80.30 -40.45
N LEU A 254 12.00 -80.21 -39.20
CA LEU A 254 12.61 -81.32 -38.47
C LEU A 254 11.62 -82.49 -38.28
N LEU A 255 10.37 -82.20 -37.89
CA LEU A 255 9.32 -83.22 -37.78
C LEU A 255 9.03 -83.91 -39.12
N SER A 256 9.10 -83.18 -40.24
CA SER A 256 8.98 -83.77 -41.58
C SER A 256 10.17 -84.65 -41.92
N SER A 257 11.40 -84.20 -41.64
CA SER A 257 12.62 -84.99 -41.85
C SER A 257 12.61 -86.29 -41.02
N GLU A 258 12.16 -86.22 -39.77
CA GLU A 258 12.02 -87.39 -38.88
C GLU A 258 11.09 -88.45 -39.49
N LYS A 259 9.93 -88.03 -40.02
CA LYS A 259 9.00 -88.95 -40.71
C LYS A 259 9.64 -89.61 -41.95
N GLN A 260 10.49 -88.87 -42.67
CA GLN A 260 11.24 -89.42 -43.80
C GLN A 260 12.28 -90.44 -43.34
N PHE A 261 13.03 -90.16 -42.27
CA PHE A 261 13.98 -91.12 -41.67
C PHE A 261 13.28 -92.41 -41.22
N GLN A 262 12.16 -92.32 -40.52
CA GLN A 262 11.37 -93.50 -40.12
C GLN A 262 10.91 -94.33 -41.32
N THR A 263 10.60 -93.68 -42.45
CA THR A 263 10.24 -94.38 -43.69
C THR A 263 11.47 -95.08 -44.29
N MET A 264 12.62 -94.41 -44.27
CA MET A 264 13.90 -94.97 -44.72
C MET A 264 14.35 -96.16 -43.87
N GLU A 265 14.21 -96.10 -42.54
CA GLU A 265 14.50 -97.21 -41.63
C GLU A 265 13.67 -98.46 -41.95
N LYS A 266 12.37 -98.31 -42.22
CA LYS A 266 11.52 -99.44 -42.64
C LYS A 266 11.98 -100.07 -43.96
N LEU A 267 12.45 -99.25 -44.90
CA LEU A 267 13.03 -99.75 -46.15
C LEU A 267 14.36 -100.47 -45.91
N PHE A 268 15.21 -99.97 -45.02
CA PHE A 268 16.44 -100.65 -44.63
C PHE A 268 16.17 -101.99 -43.95
N GLU A 269 15.21 -102.06 -43.02
CA GLU A 269 14.83 -103.32 -42.37
C GLU A 269 14.35 -104.35 -43.40
N ARG A 270 13.53 -103.91 -44.36
CA ARG A 270 13.11 -104.77 -45.49
C ARG A 270 14.28 -105.21 -46.37
N LEU A 271 15.27 -104.33 -46.58
CA LEU A 271 16.45 -104.66 -47.36
C LEU A 271 17.33 -105.69 -46.63
N VAL A 272 17.58 -105.49 -45.34
CA VAL A 272 18.34 -106.42 -44.49
C VAL A 272 17.70 -107.80 -44.49
N THR A 273 16.39 -107.88 -44.23
CA THR A 273 15.64 -109.15 -44.27
C THR A 273 15.69 -109.84 -45.64
N LYS A 274 15.63 -109.08 -46.74
CA LYS A 274 15.78 -109.63 -48.09
C LYS A 274 17.20 -110.14 -48.34
N THR A 275 18.21 -109.40 -47.91
CA THR A 275 19.63 -109.78 -48.05
C THR A 275 19.93 -111.04 -47.27
N THR A 276 19.43 -111.18 -46.03
CA THR A 276 19.64 -112.41 -45.25
C THR A 276 18.96 -113.63 -45.89
N LEU A 277 17.75 -113.48 -46.45
CA LEU A 277 17.07 -114.55 -47.19
C LEU A 277 17.86 -114.97 -48.44
N LEU A 278 18.38 -113.99 -49.20
CA LEU A 278 19.20 -114.26 -50.37
C LEU A 278 20.51 -114.96 -50.01
N GLU A 279 21.15 -114.61 -48.89
CA GLU A 279 22.37 -115.28 -48.43
C GLU A 279 22.09 -116.75 -48.08
N VAL A 280 21.00 -117.04 -47.36
CA VAL A 280 20.59 -118.43 -47.07
C VAL A 280 20.25 -119.22 -48.34
N GLU A 281 19.58 -118.60 -49.31
CA GLU A 281 19.28 -119.23 -50.60
C GLU A 281 20.57 -119.52 -51.38
N LYS A 282 21.52 -118.59 -51.37
CA LYS A 282 22.84 -118.73 -51.99
C LYS A 282 23.61 -119.87 -51.34
N GLU A 283 23.73 -119.92 -50.01
CA GLU A 283 24.40 -121.02 -49.29
C GLU A 283 23.78 -122.37 -49.66
N LYS A 284 22.45 -122.46 -49.68
CA LYS A 284 21.74 -123.69 -50.09
C LYS A 284 22.13 -124.10 -51.52
N LYS A 285 22.11 -123.16 -52.48
CA LYS A 285 22.51 -123.42 -53.87
C LYS A 285 23.98 -123.82 -53.98
N GLU A 286 24.86 -123.20 -53.23
CA GLU A 286 26.29 -123.58 -53.16
C GLU A 286 26.46 -125.02 -52.68
N THR A 287 25.75 -125.43 -51.61
CA THR A 287 25.80 -126.83 -51.15
C THR A 287 25.24 -127.84 -52.16
N GLU A 288 24.23 -127.44 -52.95
CA GLU A 288 23.67 -128.28 -54.01
C GLU A 288 24.63 -128.42 -55.19
N ILE A 289 25.31 -127.34 -55.57
CA ILE A 289 26.39 -127.36 -56.57
C ILE A 289 27.51 -128.29 -56.12
N GLU A 290 27.96 -128.21 -54.86
CA GLU A 290 29.00 -129.10 -54.32
C GLU A 290 28.60 -130.59 -54.39
N LYS A 291 27.34 -130.92 -54.07
CA LYS A 291 26.80 -132.29 -54.20
C LYS A 291 26.78 -132.76 -55.64
N LEU A 292 26.29 -131.94 -56.56
CA LEU A 292 26.26 -132.26 -57.99
C LEU A 292 27.67 -132.41 -58.55
N PHE A 293 28.62 -131.60 -58.10
CA PHE A 293 30.02 -131.70 -58.48
C PHE A 293 30.63 -133.02 -57.99
N ALA A 294 30.41 -133.39 -56.72
CA ALA A 294 30.88 -134.67 -56.17
C ALA A 294 30.28 -135.88 -56.93
N GLU A 295 28.99 -135.82 -57.27
CA GLU A 295 28.33 -136.85 -58.07
C GLU A 295 28.87 -136.92 -59.50
N ASN A 296 29.14 -135.77 -60.13
CA ASN A 296 29.72 -135.72 -61.46
C ASN A 296 31.13 -136.33 -61.49
N VAL A 297 31.96 -136.03 -60.49
CA VAL A 297 33.26 -136.69 -60.28
C VAL A 297 33.08 -138.20 -60.15
N ARG A 298 32.13 -138.66 -59.32
CA ARG A 298 31.83 -140.10 -59.16
C ARG A 298 31.40 -140.76 -60.48
N LEU A 299 30.49 -140.13 -61.23
CA LEU A 299 30.04 -140.63 -62.54
C LEU A 299 31.19 -140.67 -63.54
N THR A 300 32.04 -139.64 -63.58
CA THR A 300 33.24 -139.62 -64.44
C THR A 300 34.16 -140.79 -64.12
N THR A 301 34.45 -141.06 -62.83
CA THR A 301 35.26 -142.24 -62.46
C THR A 301 34.61 -143.57 -62.84
N MET A 302 33.27 -143.66 -62.81
CA MET A 302 32.55 -144.86 -63.27
C MET A 302 32.60 -145.01 -64.78
N LEU A 303 32.47 -143.90 -65.51
CA LEU A 303 32.62 -143.86 -66.96
C LEU A 303 34.02 -144.32 -67.36
N ASP A 304 35.07 -143.75 -66.77
CA ASP A 304 36.46 -144.16 -67.00
C ASP A 304 36.66 -145.65 -66.76
N LYS A 305 36.07 -146.20 -65.68
CA LYS A 305 36.10 -147.64 -65.39
C LYS A 305 35.38 -148.46 -66.46
N LYS A 306 34.25 -147.98 -66.97
CA LYS A 306 33.49 -148.67 -68.03
C LYS A 306 34.17 -148.58 -69.38
N GLU A 307 34.76 -147.43 -69.72
CA GLU A 307 35.59 -147.27 -70.92
C GLU A 307 36.81 -148.19 -70.86
N ALA A 308 37.48 -148.28 -69.72
CA ALA A 308 38.58 -149.24 -69.51
C ALA A 308 38.12 -150.70 -69.67
N GLN A 309 36.95 -151.06 -69.12
CA GLN A 309 36.34 -152.39 -69.33
C GLN A 309 36.01 -152.66 -70.81
N LEU A 310 35.45 -151.67 -71.51
CA LEU A 310 35.12 -151.75 -72.94
C LEU A 310 36.38 -151.91 -73.78
N LEU A 311 37.44 -151.15 -73.51
CA LEU A 311 38.74 -151.30 -74.16
C LEU A 311 39.31 -152.71 -73.92
N ALA A 312 39.25 -153.22 -72.68
CA ALA A 312 39.70 -154.57 -72.36
C ALA A 312 38.87 -155.65 -73.10
N MET A 313 37.54 -155.51 -73.14
CA MET A 313 36.67 -156.41 -73.92
C MET A 313 36.93 -156.30 -75.42
N ASN A 314 37.15 -155.10 -75.95
CA ASN A 314 37.47 -154.90 -77.35
C ASN A 314 38.79 -155.60 -77.72
N GLU A 315 39.82 -155.47 -76.88
CA GLU A 315 41.07 -156.22 -77.04
C GLU A 315 40.87 -157.74 -76.88
N GLN A 316 39.99 -158.20 -75.98
CA GLN A 316 39.61 -159.62 -75.91
C GLN A 316 38.89 -160.11 -77.18
N CYS A 317 37.93 -159.35 -77.73
CA CYS A 317 37.26 -159.68 -78.99
C CYS A 317 38.27 -159.71 -80.16
N LYS A 318 39.25 -158.80 -80.16
CA LYS A 318 40.36 -158.78 -81.11
C LYS A 318 41.24 -160.04 -80.97
N PHE A 319 41.54 -160.45 -79.74
CA PHE A 319 42.26 -161.71 -79.46
C PHE A 319 41.45 -162.94 -79.87
N MET A 320 40.14 -162.97 -79.61
CA MET A 320 39.23 -164.04 -80.05
C MET A 320 39.07 -164.13 -81.57
N ALA A 321 39.07 -162.99 -82.27
CA ALA A 321 39.07 -162.95 -83.73
C ALA A 321 40.39 -163.49 -84.33
N LEU A 322 41.51 -163.33 -83.61
CA LEU A 322 42.81 -163.90 -83.94
C LEU A 322 42.94 -165.38 -83.53
N SER A 323 42.10 -165.88 -82.62
CA SER A 323 42.10 -167.26 -82.12
C SER A 323 40.92 -168.13 -82.63
N LYS A 324 40.52 -167.93 -83.89
CA LYS A 324 39.81 -169.00 -84.63
C LYS A 324 40.71 -170.26 -84.66
N PRO A 325 40.21 -171.43 -84.21
CA PRO A 325 40.99 -172.65 -84.18
C PRO A 325 41.13 -173.24 -85.58
N SER A 326 42.37 -173.45 -86.01
CA SER A 326 42.72 -174.45 -87.00
C SER A 326 43.24 -175.68 -86.26
N LEU A 327 42.42 -176.72 -86.24
CA LEU A 327 42.60 -178.06 -85.62
C LEU A 327 42.48 -178.15 -84.09
#